data_AF-A0A971C1L3-F1
#
_entry.id   AF-A0A971C1L3-F1
#
_cell.length_a   1.000
_cell.length_b   1.000
_cell.length_c   1.000
_cell.angle_alpha   90.00
_cell.angle_beta   90.00
_cell.angle_gamma   90.00
#
_symmetry.space_group_name_H-M   'P 1'
#
loop_
_entity.id
_entity.type
_entity.pdbx_description
1 polymer ?
#
loop_
_entity_poly.entity_id
_entity_poly.type
_entity_poly.pdbx_seq_one_letter_code
_entity_poly.pdbx_strand_id
1 'polypeptide(L)'
;MKKAIILSVLLLSILVIASTGARIQMRNGDVIECEINMDNISFITDYGEFKIPVSFVKEIVFPAPGSMATTLSTVYENETFSGFLLDEYITLEFEGSPLRFHKDFISRIEMYNQKRTVNQRIVHVSLKTGDQFYGEILSTQATVQSSYAEIKIKTDNLISMEF
;
A
#
# COMPACT_ATOMS: atom_id res chain seq x y z
N MET A 1 -53.10 21.23 -2.16
CA MET A 1 -52.85 19.97 -1.44
C MET A 1 -51.73 19.23 -2.14
N LYS A 2 -50.60 19.05 -1.43
CA LYS A 2 -49.36 18.43 -1.88
C LYS A 2 -49.54 16.92 -1.93
N LYS A 3 -49.21 16.27 -3.06
CA LYS A 3 -48.77 14.87 -3.09
C LYS A 3 -47.66 14.74 -4.12
N ALA A 4 -46.44 15.06 -3.67
CA ALA A 4 -45.24 14.64 -4.36
C ALA A 4 -45.16 13.12 -4.21
N ILE A 5 -45.34 12.41 -5.32
CA ILE A 5 -45.01 10.99 -5.40
C ILE A 5 -43.48 10.96 -5.50
N ILE A 6 -42.85 10.73 -4.35
CA ILE A 6 -41.44 10.36 -4.23
C ILE A 6 -41.35 8.94 -4.80
N LEU A 7 -41.29 8.83 -6.12
CA LEU A 7 -40.96 7.58 -6.78
C LEU A 7 -39.44 7.45 -6.73
N SER A 8 -38.96 7.03 -5.56
CA SER A 8 -37.89 6.06 -5.38
C SER A 8 -37.04 5.84 -6.62
N VAL A 9 -36.16 6.80 -6.93
CA VAL A 9 -34.94 6.51 -7.67
C VAL A 9 -34.10 5.70 -6.69
N LEU A 10 -34.32 4.38 -6.73
CA LEU A 10 -33.40 3.40 -6.21
C LEU A 10 -32.13 3.65 -7.02
N LEU A 11 -31.27 4.51 -6.50
CA LEU A 11 -29.86 4.59 -6.88
C LEU A 11 -29.32 3.19 -6.58
N LEU A 12 -29.45 2.30 -7.56
CA LEU A 12 -28.58 1.16 -7.69
C LEU A 12 -27.21 1.79 -7.92
N SER A 13 -26.54 2.16 -6.83
CA SER A 13 -25.11 2.37 -6.83
C SER A 13 -24.55 1.01 -7.24
N ILE A 14 -24.32 0.85 -8.55
CA ILE A 14 -23.42 -0.16 -9.05
C ILE A 14 -22.12 0.19 -8.33
N LEU A 15 -21.81 -0.53 -7.25
CA LEU A 15 -20.45 -0.64 -6.77
C LEU A 15 -19.74 -1.28 -7.95
N VAL A 16 -19.17 -0.44 -8.81
CA VAL A 16 -18.11 -0.86 -9.70
C VAL A 16 -17.00 -1.21 -8.72
N ILE A 17 -16.95 -2.49 -8.33
CA ILE A 17 -15.78 -3.04 -7.68
C ILE A 17 -14.71 -2.80 -8.73
N ALA A 18 -13.84 -1.82 -8.47
CA ALA A 18 -12.72 -1.53 -9.32
C ALA A 18 -11.75 -2.70 -9.16
N SER A 19 -11.99 -3.75 -9.93
CA SER A 19 -11.13 -4.91 -9.98
C SER A 19 -9.82 -4.45 -10.61
N THR A 20 -8.72 -4.69 -9.89
CA THR A 20 -7.40 -4.27 -10.34
C THR A 20 -6.77 -5.44 -11.06
N GLY A 21 -6.58 -5.33 -12.37
CA GLY A 21 -5.86 -6.34 -13.15
C GLY A 21 -4.47 -6.59 -12.54
N ALA A 22 -4.09 -7.84 -12.43
CA ALA A 22 -2.87 -8.26 -11.78
C ALA A 22 -2.33 -9.58 -12.34
N ARG A 23 -1.04 -9.76 -12.20
CA ARG A 23 -0.32 -10.99 -12.50
C ARG A 23 0.18 -11.62 -11.21
N ILE A 24 -0.29 -12.82 -10.92
CA ILE A 24 0.18 -13.61 -9.78
C ILE A 24 1.17 -14.65 -10.26
N GLN A 25 2.34 -14.68 -9.63
CA GLN A 25 3.31 -15.74 -9.78
C GLN A 25 3.20 -16.65 -8.56
N MET A 26 2.94 -17.92 -8.82
CA MET A 26 2.85 -18.96 -7.82
C MET A 26 4.25 -19.52 -7.53
N ARG A 27 4.43 -20.13 -6.37
CA ARG A 27 5.72 -20.73 -5.99
C ARG A 27 6.08 -21.97 -6.80
N ASN A 28 5.09 -22.67 -7.36
CA ASN A 28 5.30 -23.79 -8.25
C ASN A 28 5.74 -23.37 -9.66
N GLY A 29 5.84 -22.05 -9.94
CA GLY A 29 6.22 -21.50 -11.24
C GLY A 29 5.04 -21.10 -12.12
N ASP A 30 3.81 -21.42 -11.72
CA ASP A 30 2.62 -21.03 -12.48
C ASP A 30 2.42 -19.51 -12.45
N VAL A 31 1.89 -18.98 -13.54
CA VAL A 31 1.58 -17.56 -13.69
C VAL A 31 0.11 -17.43 -14.05
N ILE A 32 -0.62 -16.62 -13.29
CA ILE A 32 -2.05 -16.41 -13.45
C ILE A 32 -2.28 -14.92 -13.69
N GLU A 33 -2.91 -14.59 -14.82
CA GLU A 33 -3.44 -13.26 -15.12
C GLU A 33 -4.86 -13.17 -14.57
N CYS A 34 -5.11 -12.27 -13.63
CA CYS A 34 -6.37 -12.20 -12.89
C CYS A 34 -6.72 -10.77 -12.50
N GLU A 35 -7.88 -10.58 -11.88
CA GLU A 35 -8.23 -9.31 -11.26
C GLU A 35 -8.31 -9.45 -9.75
N ILE A 36 -7.65 -8.56 -9.01
CA ILE A 36 -7.69 -8.56 -7.54
C ILE A 36 -9.02 -7.95 -7.11
N ASN A 37 -9.78 -8.76 -6.36
CA ASN A 37 -11.09 -8.41 -5.84
C ASN A 37 -10.99 -8.13 -4.33
N MET A 38 -10.14 -7.16 -3.99
CA MET A 38 -9.95 -6.66 -2.64
C MET A 38 -9.85 -5.14 -2.69
N ASP A 39 -10.52 -4.46 -1.77
CA ASP A 39 -10.45 -2.99 -1.72
C ASP A 39 -9.12 -2.52 -1.12
N ASN A 40 -8.65 -3.22 -0.09
CA ASN A 40 -7.48 -2.85 0.69
C ASN A 40 -6.65 -4.08 1.07
N ILE A 41 -5.37 -3.83 1.33
CA ILE A 41 -4.38 -4.78 1.81
C ILE A 41 -3.94 -4.34 3.20
N SER A 42 -4.02 -5.23 4.17
CA SER A 42 -3.62 -4.95 5.55
C SER A 42 -2.16 -5.36 5.76
N PHE A 43 -1.32 -4.42 6.17
CA PHE A 43 0.12 -4.61 6.25
C PHE A 43 0.67 -4.11 7.59
N ILE A 44 1.56 -4.88 8.21
CA ILE A 44 2.25 -4.50 9.45
C ILE A 44 3.76 -4.43 9.22
N THR A 45 4.36 -3.36 9.69
CA THR A 45 5.80 -3.07 9.65
C THR A 45 6.32 -2.92 11.07
N ASP A 46 7.64 -2.85 11.24
CA ASP A 46 8.27 -2.63 12.55
C ASP A 46 7.90 -1.28 13.20
N TYR A 47 7.36 -0.35 12.42
CA TYR A 47 6.97 0.99 12.85
C TYR A 47 5.45 1.22 12.83
N GLY A 48 4.64 0.23 12.47
CA GLY A 48 3.18 0.31 12.59
C GLY A 48 2.38 -0.57 11.62
N GLU A 49 1.09 -0.64 11.87
CA GLU A 49 0.09 -1.28 11.02
C GLU A 49 -0.66 -0.25 10.17
N PHE A 50 -0.90 -0.55 8.90
CA PHE A 50 -1.71 0.27 8.02
C PHE A 50 -2.47 -0.56 6.99
N LYS A 51 -3.48 0.06 6.38
CA LYS A 51 -4.24 -0.49 5.26
C LYS A 51 -4.00 0.36 4.03
N ILE A 52 -3.57 -0.28 2.95
CA ILE A 52 -3.33 0.39 1.67
C ILE A 52 -4.40 -0.05 0.65
N PRO A 53 -5.06 0.88 -0.05
CA PRO A 53 -5.98 0.50 -1.11
C PRO A 53 -5.23 -0.19 -2.24
N VAL A 54 -5.80 -1.26 -2.80
CA VAL A 54 -5.16 -2.04 -3.87
C VAL A 54 -4.77 -1.18 -5.07
N SER A 55 -5.53 -0.12 -5.36
CA SER A 55 -5.24 0.86 -6.42
C SER A 55 -3.93 1.65 -6.26
N PHE A 56 -3.33 1.64 -5.06
CA PHE A 56 -2.02 2.24 -4.78
C PHE A 56 -0.90 1.20 -4.69
N VAL A 57 -1.23 -0.09 -4.69
CA VAL A 57 -0.23 -1.16 -4.64
C VAL A 57 0.24 -1.44 -6.06
N LYS A 58 1.54 -1.50 -6.27
CA LYS A 58 2.12 -1.89 -7.55
C LYS A 58 2.62 -3.31 -7.54
N GLU A 59 3.28 -3.71 -6.46
CA GLU A 59 3.87 -5.03 -6.36
C GLU A 59 3.89 -5.52 -4.92
N ILE A 60 3.69 -6.82 -4.72
CA ILE A 60 3.92 -7.52 -3.47
C ILE A 60 4.82 -8.72 -3.74
N VAL A 61 5.92 -8.83 -3.01
CA VAL A 61 6.90 -9.90 -3.14
C VAL A 61 6.98 -10.70 -1.84
N PHE A 62 6.76 -12.01 -1.95
CA PHE A 62 6.84 -12.95 -0.83
C PHE A 62 8.13 -13.79 -0.97
N PRO A 63 9.24 -13.42 -0.31
CA PRO A 63 10.53 -14.06 -0.56
C PRO A 63 10.56 -15.55 -0.20
N ALA A 64 9.89 -15.95 0.90
CA ALA A 64 9.82 -17.35 1.32
C ALA A 64 8.43 -17.69 1.90
N PRO A 65 7.98 -18.96 1.81
CA PRO A 65 6.76 -19.41 2.46
C PRO A 65 6.88 -19.22 3.98
N GLY A 66 5.86 -18.64 4.62
CA GLY A 66 5.92 -18.35 6.06
C GLY A 66 6.96 -17.30 6.47
N SER A 67 7.63 -16.65 5.50
CA SER A 67 8.60 -15.59 5.80
C SER A 67 7.91 -14.34 6.33
N MET A 68 8.64 -13.65 7.19
CA MET A 68 8.25 -12.43 7.86
C MET A 68 8.52 -11.15 7.04
N ALA A 69 9.21 -11.27 5.90
CA ALA A 69 9.77 -10.13 5.16
C ALA A 69 9.12 -9.94 3.79
N THR A 70 7.79 -9.82 3.73
CA THR A 70 7.09 -9.42 2.51
C THR A 70 7.50 -7.98 2.16
N THR A 71 7.76 -7.71 0.88
CA THR A 71 8.00 -6.36 0.39
C THR A 71 6.80 -5.90 -0.42
N LEU A 72 6.27 -4.73 -0.07
CA LEU A 72 5.18 -4.07 -0.77
C LEU A 72 5.72 -2.80 -1.42
N SER A 73 5.57 -2.68 -2.73
CA SER A 73 5.88 -1.47 -3.49
C SER A 73 4.60 -0.78 -3.94
N THR A 74 4.56 0.54 -3.86
CA THR A 74 3.38 1.31 -4.26
C THR A 74 3.51 1.85 -5.69
N VAL A 75 2.48 2.56 -6.14
CA VAL A 75 2.47 3.29 -7.41
C VAL A 75 3.42 4.50 -7.43
N TYR A 76 3.94 4.92 -6.27
CA TYR A 76 4.91 6.00 -6.17
C TYR A 76 6.33 5.48 -6.36
N GLU A 77 7.20 6.29 -6.99
CA GLU A 77 8.55 5.84 -7.30
C GLU A 77 9.39 5.61 -6.04
N ASN A 78 10.07 4.48 -5.97
CA ASN A 78 10.92 4.08 -4.84
C ASN A 78 10.19 3.92 -3.49
N GLU A 79 8.86 3.98 -3.47
CA GLU A 79 8.12 3.77 -2.23
C GLU A 79 7.91 2.27 -1.97
N THR A 80 8.53 1.80 -0.89
CA THR A 80 8.63 0.40 -0.48
C THR A 80 8.45 0.24 1.02
N PHE A 81 7.71 -0.79 1.39
CA PHE A 81 7.42 -1.18 2.77
C PHE A 81 7.76 -2.64 2.97
N SER A 82 8.56 -2.94 3.98
CA SER A 82 8.94 -4.29 4.37
C SER A 82 8.21 -4.67 5.64
N GLY A 83 7.63 -5.87 5.66
CA GLY A 83 6.84 -6.33 6.77
C GLY A 83 5.97 -7.51 6.41
N PHE A 84 4.74 -7.54 6.93
CA PHE A 84 3.87 -8.69 6.86
C PHE A 84 2.51 -8.32 6.28
N LEU A 85 2.08 -9.15 5.36
CA LEU A 85 0.69 -9.18 4.96
C LEU A 85 -0.13 -9.88 6.05
N LEU A 86 -1.13 -9.18 6.59
CA LEU A 86 -2.05 -9.72 7.60
C LEU A 86 -3.14 -10.60 7.00
N ASP A 87 -3.49 -10.35 5.73
CA ASP A 87 -4.47 -11.16 5.00
C ASP A 87 -3.88 -12.53 4.63
N GLU A 88 -4.41 -13.62 5.21
CA GLU A 88 -3.97 -14.99 4.92
C GLU A 88 -4.28 -15.42 3.48
N TYR A 89 -5.41 -14.94 2.95
CA TYR A 89 -5.91 -15.29 1.62
C TYR A 89 -6.04 -14.06 0.73
N ILE A 90 -5.51 -14.17 -0.48
CA ILE A 90 -5.73 -13.20 -1.55
C ILE A 90 -6.94 -13.63 -2.36
N THR A 91 -7.96 -12.77 -2.42
CA THR A 91 -9.16 -13.01 -3.23
C THR A 91 -8.99 -12.36 -4.60
N LEU A 92 -9.19 -13.15 -5.65
CA LEU A 92 -9.05 -12.73 -7.04
C LEU A 92 -10.18 -13.28 -7.90
N GLU A 93 -10.31 -12.76 -9.11
CA GLU A 93 -11.23 -13.20 -10.13
C GLU A 93 -10.44 -13.66 -11.36
N PHE A 94 -10.72 -14.87 -11.83
CA PHE A 94 -10.13 -15.45 -13.03
C PHE A 94 -11.24 -15.95 -13.94
N GLU A 95 -11.34 -15.43 -15.16
CA GLU A 95 -12.39 -15.79 -16.13
C GLU A 95 -13.82 -15.76 -15.53
N GLY A 96 -14.11 -14.76 -14.68
CA GLY A 96 -15.42 -14.60 -14.02
C GLY A 96 -15.67 -15.52 -12.82
N SER A 97 -14.67 -16.31 -12.41
CA SER A 97 -14.75 -17.18 -11.24
C SER A 97 -13.92 -16.62 -10.07
N PRO A 98 -14.50 -16.46 -8.87
CA PRO A 98 -13.75 -16.04 -7.70
C PRO A 98 -12.84 -17.18 -7.24
N LEU A 99 -11.56 -16.87 -7.09
CA LEU A 99 -10.53 -17.76 -6.56
C LEU A 99 -9.94 -17.15 -5.30
N ARG A 100 -9.46 -18.02 -4.42
CA ARG A 100 -8.76 -17.65 -3.20
C ARG A 100 -7.48 -18.46 -3.10
N PHE A 101 -6.36 -17.76 -3.05
CA PHE A 101 -5.07 -18.38 -2.80
C PHE A 101 -4.56 -17.99 -1.43
N HIS A 102 -4.09 -18.97 -0.68
CA HIS A 102 -3.32 -18.70 0.53
C HIS A 102 -2.00 -18.02 0.14
N LYS A 103 -1.62 -16.97 0.87
CA LYS A 103 -0.43 -16.15 0.58
C LYS A 103 0.86 -16.98 0.44
N ASP A 104 0.95 -18.11 1.13
CA ASP A 104 2.15 -18.96 1.11
C ASP A 104 2.36 -19.67 -0.23
N PHE A 105 1.32 -19.82 -1.07
CA PHE A 105 1.47 -20.37 -2.42
C PHE A 105 1.92 -19.33 -3.44
N ILE A 106 1.90 -18.05 -3.07
CA ILE A 106 2.23 -16.93 -3.94
C ILE A 106 3.69 -16.54 -3.70
N SER A 107 4.42 -16.25 -4.78
CA SER A 107 5.77 -15.68 -4.74
C SER A 107 5.76 -14.18 -5.03
N ARG A 108 4.89 -13.73 -5.96
CA ARG A 108 4.78 -12.33 -6.37
C ARG A 108 3.37 -12.01 -6.85
N ILE A 109 2.91 -10.80 -6.57
CA ILE A 109 1.70 -10.19 -7.14
C ILE A 109 2.12 -8.88 -7.78
N GLU A 110 1.92 -8.73 -9.08
CA GLU A 110 2.17 -7.50 -9.82
C GLU A 110 0.83 -6.90 -10.24
N MET A 111 0.52 -5.70 -9.77
CA MET A 111 -0.71 -4.99 -10.10
C MET A 111 -0.49 -4.10 -11.32
N TYR A 112 -1.46 -4.06 -12.23
CA TYR A 112 -1.45 -3.19 -13.41
C TYR A 112 -1.90 -1.75 -13.09
N ASN A 113 -1.45 -1.24 -11.94
CA ASN A 113 -1.67 0.14 -11.55
C ASN A 113 -0.64 1.07 -12.20
N GLN A 114 -1.11 2.20 -12.73
CA GLN A 114 -0.24 3.20 -13.32
C GLN A 114 0.60 3.91 -12.25
N LYS A 115 1.88 4.11 -12.57
CA LYS A 115 2.78 4.93 -11.73
C LYS A 115 2.19 6.32 -11.51
N ARG A 116 2.36 6.84 -10.30
CA ARG A 116 1.94 8.19 -9.91
C ARG A 116 3.14 9.00 -9.47
N THR A 117 3.10 10.29 -9.75
CA THR A 117 4.09 11.24 -9.23
C THR A 117 3.65 11.76 -7.87
N VAL A 118 4.66 11.99 -7.05
CA VAL A 118 4.52 12.58 -5.73
C VAL A 118 4.31 14.09 -5.85
N ASN A 119 3.40 14.64 -5.04
CA ASN A 119 3.19 16.08 -4.95
C ASN A 119 4.39 16.76 -4.24
N GLN A 120 4.71 18.00 -4.60
CA GLN A 120 5.95 18.71 -4.21
C GLN A 120 6.09 19.07 -2.72
N ARG A 121 5.11 18.73 -1.86
CA ARG A 121 5.07 19.10 -0.44
C ARG A 121 5.23 17.93 0.54
N ILE A 122 5.68 16.77 0.06
CA ILE A 122 5.93 15.63 0.93
C ILE A 122 7.42 15.30 0.96
N VAL A 123 7.91 14.93 2.13
CA VAL A 123 9.30 14.55 2.35
C VAL A 123 9.51 13.09 1.97
N HIS A 124 10.71 12.79 1.47
CA HIS A 124 11.15 11.42 1.28
C HIS A 124 11.77 10.90 2.57
N VAL A 125 11.21 9.82 3.12
CA VAL A 125 11.68 9.15 4.33
C VAL A 125 12.42 7.90 3.92
N SER A 126 13.63 7.71 4.43
CA SER A 126 14.41 6.48 4.24
C SER A 126 14.76 5.91 5.61
N LEU A 127 14.34 4.68 5.87
CA LEU A 127 14.54 4.01 7.15
C LEU A 127 15.76 3.08 7.10
N LYS A 128 16.31 2.78 8.28
CA LYS A 128 17.42 1.82 8.43
C LYS A 128 17.06 0.39 8.01
N THR A 129 15.76 0.07 7.96
CA THR A 129 15.25 -1.20 7.43
C THR A 129 15.43 -1.33 5.92
N GLY A 130 15.72 -0.22 5.22
CA GLY A 130 15.73 -0.13 3.76
C GLY A 130 14.42 0.41 3.18
N ASP A 131 13.36 0.52 3.99
CA ASP A 131 12.07 1.06 3.57
C ASP A 131 12.19 2.54 3.19
N GLN A 132 11.44 2.91 2.16
CA GLN A 132 11.42 4.25 1.61
C GLN A 132 9.98 4.65 1.34
N PHE A 133 9.55 5.83 1.77
CA PHE A 133 8.19 6.30 1.52
C PHE A 133 8.09 7.81 1.60
N TYR A 134 6.97 8.33 1.10
CA TYR A 134 6.72 9.76 1.15
C TYR A 134 5.70 10.11 2.24
N GLY A 135 5.93 11.21 2.95
CA GLY A 135 5.05 11.62 4.04
C GLY A 135 5.08 13.12 4.30
N GLU A 136 4.06 13.60 5.01
CA GLU A 136 4.06 14.95 5.58
C GLU A 136 4.64 14.89 7.00
N ILE A 137 5.57 15.80 7.31
CA ILE A 137 6.06 15.91 8.68
C ILE A 137 5.02 16.64 9.52
N LEU A 138 4.37 15.91 10.44
CA LEU A 138 3.36 16.49 11.33
C LEU A 138 3.98 17.32 12.47
N SER A 139 5.25 17.10 12.79
CA SER A 139 5.94 17.87 13.83
C SER A 139 6.44 19.20 13.28
N THR A 140 6.17 20.28 14.00
CA THR A 140 6.66 21.64 13.67
C THR A 140 8.07 21.91 14.21
N GLN A 141 8.58 21.05 15.10
CA GLN A 141 9.92 21.17 15.68
C GLN A 141 10.65 19.82 15.72
N ALA A 142 11.95 19.86 15.43
CA ALA A 142 12.91 18.81 15.72
C ALA A 142 13.80 19.26 16.88
N THR A 143 14.06 18.35 17.82
CA THR A 143 14.98 18.60 18.94
C THR A 143 16.25 17.78 18.74
N VAL A 144 17.40 18.44 18.71
CA VAL A 144 18.71 17.82 18.49
C VAL A 144 19.59 18.04 19.71
N GLN A 145 20.10 16.96 20.30
CA GLN A 145 21.12 17.04 21.34
C GLN A 145 22.49 17.18 20.68
N SER A 146 23.10 18.35 20.82
CA SER A 146 24.50 18.59 20.43
C SER A 146 25.45 18.33 21.62
N SER A 147 26.76 18.40 21.37
CA SER A 147 27.78 18.28 22.44
C SER A 147 27.71 19.39 23.50
N TYR A 148 26.98 20.48 23.25
CA TYR A 148 26.97 21.67 24.10
C TYR A 148 25.57 22.10 24.55
N ALA A 149 24.50 21.71 23.85
CA ALA A 149 23.13 22.06 24.22
C ALA A 149 22.08 21.20 23.51
N GLU A 150 20.88 21.17 24.08
CA GLU A 150 19.65 20.78 23.38
C GLU A 150 19.19 21.95 22.49
N ILE A 151 19.05 21.70 21.19
CA ILE A 151 18.68 22.71 20.20
C ILE A 151 17.33 22.36 19.59
N LYS A 152 16.37 23.29 19.65
CA LYS A 152 15.07 23.16 19.01
C LYS A 152 15.09 23.87 17.66
N ILE A 153 14.85 23.13 16.58
CA ILE A 153 14.90 23.60 15.20
C ILE A 153 13.50 23.48 14.61
N LYS A 154 13.02 24.51 13.89
CA LYS A 154 11.77 24.39 13.12
C LYS A 154 11.98 23.42 11.96
N THR A 155 11.05 22.49 11.78
CA THR A 155 11.15 21.47 10.72
C THR A 155 11.27 22.08 9.33
N ASP A 156 10.58 23.21 9.08
CA ASP A 156 10.63 23.94 7.80
C ASP A 156 12.03 24.46 7.43
N ASN A 157 12.94 24.55 8.40
CA ASN A 157 14.32 25.00 8.17
C ASN A 157 15.30 23.83 7.93
N LEU A 158 14.84 22.58 7.98
CA LEU A 158 15.68 21.40 7.79
C LEU A 158 15.83 21.09 6.29
N ILE A 159 17.08 20.96 5.82
CA ILE A 159 17.39 20.59 4.43
C ILE A 159 17.67 19.08 4.32
N SER A 160 18.48 18.53 5.23
CA SER A 160 18.81 17.11 5.29
C SER A 160 19.21 16.68 6.70
N MET A 161 19.08 15.39 6.99
CA MET A 161 19.66 14.72 8.17
C MET A 161 20.24 13.38 7.69
N GLU A 162 21.54 13.18 7.90
CA GLU A 162 22.27 11.97 7.52
C GLU A 162 22.69 11.20 8.78
N PHE A 163 22.66 9.87 8.72
CA PHE A 163 22.90 8.98 9.86
C PHE A 163 23.97 7.93 9.54
#